data_AF-A0A527XPQ9-F1
#
_entry.id   AF-A0A527XPQ9-F1
#
_cell.length_a   1.000
_cell.length_b   1.000
_cell.length_c   1.000
_cell.angle_alpha   90.00
_cell.angle_beta   90.00
_cell.angle_gamma   90.00
#
_symmetry.space_group_name_H-M   'P 1'
#
loop_
_entity.id
_entity.type
_entity.pdbx_description
1 polymer ?
#
loop_
_entity_poly.entity_id
_entity_poly.type
_entity_poly.pdbx_seq_one_letter_code
_entity_poly.pdbx_strand_id
1 'polypeptide(L)'
;PSGNPKVLKSNDPSTSNRLYIGNSDTNMPEVATGQTVNIFTAVPCGQTGYQAWEDGGNPVPADVSNADFFYTTTGKCDFNQRASQTVLTQ
;
A
#
# COMPACT_ATOMS: atom_id res chain seq x y z
N PRO A 1 -26.80 -10.52 -2.38
CA PRO A 1 -25.72 -10.91 -1.44
C PRO A 1 -25.31 -9.72 -0.55
N SER A 2 -25.37 -9.89 0.77
CA SER A 2 -24.88 -8.90 1.75
C SER A 2 -23.74 -9.55 2.53
N GLY A 3 -22.52 -9.46 2.02
CA GLY A 3 -21.33 -9.85 2.77
C GLY A 3 -20.91 -8.72 3.71
N ASN A 4 -20.29 -9.06 4.84
CA ASN A 4 -19.59 -8.11 5.71
C ASN A 4 -18.08 -8.27 5.48
N PRO A 5 -17.52 -7.68 4.40
CA PRO A 5 -16.10 -7.84 4.10
C PRO A 5 -15.25 -7.20 5.20
N LYS A 6 -14.15 -7.87 5.54
CA LYS A 6 -13.12 -7.27 6.39
C LYS A 6 -12.44 -6.15 5.61
N VAL A 7 -12.41 -4.96 6.20
CA VAL A 7 -11.70 -3.81 5.61
C VAL A 7 -10.27 -3.79 6.13
N LEU A 8 -9.31 -3.83 5.22
CA LEU A 8 -7.88 -3.72 5.50
C LEU A 8 -7.35 -2.48 4.78
N LYS A 9 -6.50 -1.70 5.45
CA LYS A 9 -6.00 -0.42 4.93
C LYS A 9 -4.50 -0.27 5.16
N SER A 10 -3.80 0.23 4.15
CA SER A 10 -2.37 0.55 4.23
C SER A 10 -2.08 1.74 5.15
N ASN A 11 -3.01 2.68 5.26
CA ASN A 11 -2.88 3.86 6.11
C ASN A 11 -3.41 3.65 7.54
N ASP A 12 -3.77 2.42 7.92
CA ASP A 12 -4.17 2.06 9.28
C ASP A 12 -3.05 1.22 9.92
N PRO A 13 -2.44 1.66 11.03
CA PRO A 13 -1.32 0.96 11.66
C PRO A 13 -1.67 -0.46 12.15
N SER A 14 -2.95 -0.78 12.32
CA SER A 14 -3.41 -2.11 12.73
C SER A 14 -3.52 -3.11 11.57
N THR A 15 -3.54 -2.63 10.32
CA THR A 15 -3.70 -3.48 9.12
C THR A 15 -2.68 -3.20 8.03
N SER A 16 -1.78 -2.24 8.21
CA SER A 16 -0.79 -1.83 7.23
C SER A 16 0.24 -2.91 6.92
N ASN A 17 0.49 -3.81 7.87
CA ASN A 17 1.33 -5.00 7.72
C ASN A 17 0.77 -6.07 6.77
N ARG A 18 -0.30 -5.74 6.04
CA ARG A 18 -0.79 -6.50 4.89
C ARG A 18 -0.15 -6.04 3.58
N LEU A 19 0.54 -4.89 3.59
CA LEU A 19 1.25 -4.35 2.46
C LEU A 19 2.72 -4.79 2.49
N TYR A 20 3.25 -5.13 1.32
CA TYR A 20 4.66 -5.33 1.06
C TYR A 20 5.10 -4.25 0.09
N ILE A 21 6.24 -3.61 0.35
CA ILE A 21 6.79 -2.56 -0.52
C ILE A 21 8.28 -2.80 -0.70
N GLY A 22 8.76 -2.80 -1.93
CA GLY A 22 10.19 -2.90 -2.17
C GLY A 22 10.64 -2.48 -3.56
N ASN A 23 11.87 -2.91 -3.88
CA ASN A 23 12.63 -2.43 -5.03
C ASN A 23 12.61 -3.41 -6.22
N SER A 24 12.06 -4.61 -6.04
CA SER A 24 11.84 -5.59 -7.11
C SER A 24 10.59 -6.43 -6.83
N ASP A 25 10.14 -7.18 -7.83
CA ASP A 25 9.03 -8.14 -7.77
C ASP A 25 9.24 -9.32 -6.81
N THR A 26 10.47 -9.52 -6.36
CA THR A 26 10.93 -10.66 -5.55
C THR A 26 11.50 -10.22 -4.20
N ASN A 27 11.66 -8.91 -3.98
CA ASN A 27 12.17 -8.35 -2.74
C ASN A 27 11.31 -7.16 -2.33
N MET A 28 10.19 -7.48 -1.68
CA MET A 28 9.27 -6.53 -1.08
C MET A 28 9.06 -6.94 0.38
N PRO A 29 9.76 -6.34 1.35
CA PRO A 29 9.50 -6.60 2.75
C PRO A 29 8.08 -6.17 3.15
N GLU A 30 7.49 -6.91 4.08
CA GLU A 30 6.24 -6.53 4.75
C GLU A 30 6.43 -5.20 5.50
N VAL A 31 5.42 -4.33 5.44
CA VAL A 31 5.36 -3.14 6.28
C VAL A 31 5.27 -3.56 7.76
N ALA A 32 6.13 -3.03 8.61
CA ALA A 32 6.13 -3.40 10.02
C ALA A 32 4.78 -3.07 10.70
N THR A 33 4.34 -3.97 11.58
CA THR A 33 3.12 -3.77 12.39
C THR A 33 3.19 -2.45 13.16
N GLY A 34 2.09 -1.69 13.15
CA GLY A 34 2.03 -0.38 13.81
C GLY A 34 2.50 0.80 12.96
N GLN A 35 3.02 0.57 11.74
CA GLN A 35 3.44 1.66 10.86
C GLN A 35 2.31 2.12 9.94
N THR A 36 2.03 3.42 9.91
CA THR A 36 1.13 4.01 8.91
C THR A 36 1.87 4.23 7.59
N VAL A 37 1.32 3.72 6.49
CA VAL A 37 1.89 3.95 5.15
C VAL A 37 1.39 5.27 4.59
N ASN A 38 2.33 6.08 4.10
CA ASN A 38 2.04 7.31 3.36
C ASN A 38 2.21 7.06 1.85
N ILE A 39 1.19 7.41 1.06
CA ILE A 39 1.22 7.23 -0.39
C ILE A 39 2.40 7.95 -1.07
N PHE A 40 2.81 9.11 -0.54
CA PHE A 40 3.92 9.90 -1.10
C PHE A 40 5.30 9.26 -0.87
N THR A 41 5.41 8.33 0.07
CA THR A 41 6.63 7.53 0.28
C THR A 41 6.51 6.13 -0.33
N ALA A 42 5.29 5.60 -0.43
CA ALA A 42 5.03 4.27 -0.98
C ALA A 42 5.08 4.21 -2.51
N VAL A 43 4.76 5.31 -3.19
CA VAL A 43 4.70 5.38 -4.66
C VAL A 43 5.83 6.28 -5.17
N PRO A 44 6.89 5.72 -5.78
CA PRO A 44 8.02 6.52 -6.23
C PRO A 44 7.67 7.33 -7.48
N CYS A 45 8.13 8.59 -7.56
CA CYS A 45 7.89 9.44 -8.73
C CYS A 45 8.77 9.03 -9.90
N GLY A 46 8.15 8.87 -11.08
CA GLY A 46 8.84 8.57 -12.34
C GLY A 46 9.57 7.23 -12.38
N GLN A 47 9.43 6.40 -11.34
CA GLN A 47 10.09 5.11 -11.21
C GLN A 47 9.06 4.03 -10.92
N THR A 48 9.39 2.79 -11.27
CA THR A 48 8.60 1.63 -10.92
C THR A 48 8.86 1.28 -9.46
N GLY A 49 7.81 1.33 -8.63
CA GLY A 49 7.78 0.74 -7.30
C GLY A 49 7.06 -0.61 -7.33
N TYR A 50 7.47 -1.54 -6.48
CA TYR A 50 6.89 -2.89 -6.40
C TYR A 50 6.14 -3.04 -5.10
N GLN A 51 4.90 -3.51 -5.19
CA GLN A 51 4.05 -3.74 -4.03
C GLN A 51 3.30 -5.06 -4.14
N ALA A 52 3.03 -5.67 -2.99
CA ALA A 52 2.15 -6.82 -2.88
C ALA A 52 1.20 -6.67 -1.70
N TRP A 53 0.08 -7.38 -1.72
CA TRP A 53 -0.95 -7.32 -0.69
C TRP A 53 -1.45 -8.70 -0.28
N GLU A 54 -1.53 -8.94 1.03
CA GLU A 54 -2.18 -10.10 1.65
C GLU A 54 -3.57 -9.69 2.13
N ASP A 55 -4.63 -10.22 1.54
CA ASP A 55 -6.01 -9.86 1.93
C ASP A 55 -6.57 -10.75 3.05
N GLY A 56 -5.88 -11.84 3.38
CA GLY A 56 -6.33 -12.84 4.35
C GLY A 56 -5.60 -14.17 4.15
N GLY A 57 -6.08 -15.24 4.78
CA GLY A 57 -5.53 -16.59 4.57
C GLY A 57 -4.22 -16.90 5.30
N ASN A 58 -3.26 -15.98 5.29
CA ASN A 58 -1.95 -16.16 5.93
C ASN A 58 -1.77 -15.26 7.18
N PRO A 59 -1.07 -15.78 8.21
CA PRO A 59 -0.60 -14.93 9.30
C PRO A 59 0.48 -13.98 8.80
N VAL A 60 0.53 -12.79 9.37
CA VAL A 60 1.62 -11.81 9.16
C VAL A 60 2.39 -11.66 10.48
N PRO A 61 3.73 -11.63 10.49
CA PRO A 61 4.58 -11.48 9.32
C PRO A 61 4.79 -12.76 8.49
N ALA A 62 4.84 -12.62 7.17
CA ALA A 62 5.14 -13.70 6.23
C ALA A 62 6.11 -13.27 5.10
N ASP A 63 6.60 -14.24 4.34
CA ASP A 63 7.33 -13.96 3.10
C ASP A 63 6.35 -13.48 2.02
N VAL A 64 6.80 -12.54 1.17
CA VAL A 64 5.99 -11.93 0.10
C VAL A 64 5.36 -12.94 -0.87
N SER A 65 5.94 -14.14 -1.00
CA SER A 65 5.37 -15.22 -1.82
C SER A 65 4.01 -15.72 -1.32
N ASN A 66 3.61 -15.36 -0.10
CA ASN A 66 2.27 -15.67 0.43
C ASN A 66 1.19 -14.68 -0.06
N ALA A 67 1.58 -13.55 -0.67
CA ALA A 67 0.65 -12.49 -1.01
C ALA A 67 -0.30 -12.88 -2.13
N ASP A 68 -1.50 -12.31 -2.09
CA ASP A 68 -2.58 -12.63 -3.03
C ASP A 68 -2.49 -11.77 -4.29
N PHE A 69 -2.03 -10.53 -4.14
CA PHE A 69 -1.97 -9.55 -5.22
C PHE A 69 -0.58 -8.93 -5.34
N PHE A 70 -0.06 -8.89 -6.56
CA PHE A 70 1.23 -8.26 -6.88
C PHE A 70 1.01 -7.21 -7.95
N TYR A 71 1.57 -6.02 -7.74
CA TYR A 71 1.41 -4.91 -8.68
C TYR A 71 2.59 -3.96 -8.64
N THR A 72 2.71 -3.17 -9.70
CA THR A 72 3.66 -2.07 -9.76
C THR A 72 2.95 -0.74 -9.63
N THR A 73 3.65 0.24 -9.09
CA THR A 73 3.17 1.62 -8.97
C THR A 73 4.16 2.56 -9.62
N THR A 74 3.67 3.64 -10.21
CA THR A 74 4.51 4.74 -10.68
C THR A 74 3.79 6.04 -10.40
N GLY A 75 4.47 6.91 -9.64
CA GLY A 75 3.95 8.23 -9.30
C GLY A 75 4.18 9.21 -10.45
N LYS A 76 3.20 10.08 -10.69
CA LYS A 76 3.45 11.31 -11.43
C LYS A 76 4.27 12.24 -10.56
N CYS A 77 5.37 12.76 -11.11
CA CYS A 77 6.18 13.77 -10.43
C CYS A 77 5.36 15.07 -10.27
N ASP A 78 5.68 15.86 -9.24
CA ASP A 78 4.99 17.10 -8.85
C ASP A 78 3.63 16.99 -8.13
N PHE A 79 3.17 15.78 -7.82
CA PHE A 79 2.13 15.61 -6.79
C PHE A 79 2.77 15.74 -5.40
N ASN A 80 2.43 16.82 -4.70
CA ASN A 80 2.82 17.04 -3.31
C ASN A 80 1.57 17.13 -2.44
N GLN A 81 1.74 17.05 -1.11
CA GLN A 81 0.66 17.21 -0.13
C GLN A 81 0.05 18.62 -0.09
N ARG A 82 0.30 19.50 -1.08
CA ARG A 82 -0.31 20.84 -1.07
C ARG A 82 -1.82 20.68 -1.06
N ALA A 83 -2.45 21.34 -0.09
CA ALA A 83 -3.89 21.42 -0.03
C ALA A 83 -4.41 21.89 -1.39
N SER A 84 -5.42 21.21 -1.92
CA SER A 84 -6.11 21.65 -3.12
C SER A 84 -6.60 23.07 -2.90
N GLN A 85 -6.07 24.02 -3.65
CA GLN A 85 -6.60 25.40 -3.66
C GLN A 85 -7.96 25.47 -4.36
N THR A 86 -8.31 24.44 -5.12
CA THR A 86 -9.63 24.28 -5.72
C THR A 86 -10.59 23.79 -4.65
N VAL A 87 -11.37 24.72 -4.11
CA VAL A 87 -12.56 24.41 -3.31
C VAL A 87 -13.65 23.99 -4.30
N LEU A 88 -14.11 22.74 -4.21
CA LEU A 88 -15.36 22.32 -4.83
C LEU A 88 -16.50 23.01 -4.09
N THR A 89 -16.90 24.20 -4.54
CA THR A 89 -18.14 24.82 -4.09
C THR A 89 -19.30 24.12 -4.79
N GLN A 90 -20.20 23.55 -4.00
CA GLN A 90 -21.44 22.93 -4.45
C GLN A 90 -22.51 23.99 -4.76
#